data_AF-A0A973W694-F1
#
_entry.id   AF-A0A973W694-F1
#
_cell.length_a   1.000
_cell.length_b   1.000
_cell.length_c   1.000
_cell.angle_alpha   90.00
_cell.angle_beta   90.00
_cell.angle_gamma   90.00
#
_symmetry.space_group_name_H-M   'P 1'
#
loop_
_entity.id
_entity.type
_entity.pdbx_description
1 polymer ?
#
loop_
_entity_poly.entity_id
_entity_poly.type
_entity_poly.pdbx_seq_one_letter_code
_entity_poly.pdbx_strand_id
1 'polypeptide(L)'
;MSIAATSLPHFGPFVTPKDPNAKIAQPRQLSNVEQRWFVGAHANVGGGYQGDFLAQAPLRWMMQKAEAHGLSFRSEVTLDGEALKARIIDSYHSFVEGLYAMVYAPLYRTIGGEPDVRENGTHIKVNETIDASVFERWRADPAYRPTNLVEWAKRKKKLIPANCKLPSGLTILV
;
A
#
# COMPACT_ATOMS: atom_id res chain seq x y z
N MET A 1 -16.60 1.72 -15.31
CA MET A 1 -17.43 2.69 -16.06
C MET A 1 -16.51 3.80 -16.54
N SER A 2 -16.21 3.84 -17.85
CA SER A 2 -15.37 4.87 -18.46
C SER A 2 -16.29 5.89 -19.11
N ILE A 3 -16.15 7.16 -18.76
CA ILE A 3 -16.76 8.27 -19.48
C ILE A 3 -15.64 8.93 -20.26
N ALA A 4 -15.77 8.91 -21.59
CA ALA A 4 -14.83 9.50 -22.52
C ALA A 4 -14.67 11.00 -22.25
N ALA A 5 -13.41 11.44 -22.33
CA ALA A 5 -13.00 12.82 -22.19
C ALA A 5 -13.65 13.69 -23.26
N THR A 6 -14.48 14.64 -22.84
CA THR A 6 -14.74 15.85 -23.62
C THR A 6 -13.65 16.85 -23.21
N SER A 7 -12.91 17.34 -24.19
CA SER A 7 -11.85 18.33 -24.03
C SER A 7 -12.34 19.57 -23.27
N LEU A 8 -11.74 19.83 -22.11
CA LEU A 8 -11.82 21.11 -21.39
C LEU A 8 -10.43 21.53 -20.90
N PRO A 9 -10.18 22.84 -20.77
CA PRO A 9 -8.86 23.43 -20.91
C PRO A 9 -7.99 23.34 -19.66
N HIS A 10 -6.70 23.40 -19.93
CA HIS A 10 -5.54 23.45 -19.06
C HIS A 10 -5.66 24.47 -17.89
N PHE A 11 -5.81 23.99 -16.64
CA PHE A 11 -5.44 24.72 -15.41
C PHE A 11 -5.03 23.72 -14.29
N GLY A 12 -3.92 24.03 -13.59
CA GLY A 12 -3.11 23.13 -12.74
C GLY A 12 -3.69 22.65 -11.39
N PRO A 13 -2.89 21.96 -10.53
CA PRO A 13 -3.39 21.20 -9.40
C PRO A 13 -3.59 22.09 -8.17
N PHE A 14 -4.53 23.03 -8.24
CA PHE A 14 -5.09 23.62 -7.02
C PHE A 14 -6.42 22.95 -6.77
N VAL A 15 -6.42 21.99 -5.82
CA VAL A 15 -7.66 21.53 -5.19
C VAL A 15 -8.22 22.74 -4.45
N THR A 16 -9.19 23.43 -5.05
CA THR A 16 -9.92 24.50 -4.37
C THR A 16 -10.74 23.86 -3.25
N PRO A 17 -10.47 24.20 -1.98
CA PRO A 17 -11.30 23.71 -0.89
C PRO A 17 -12.74 24.20 -1.08
N LYS A 18 -13.72 23.31 -0.88
CA LYS A 18 -15.15 23.70 -0.93
C LYS A 18 -15.52 24.70 0.18
N ASP A 19 -14.76 24.70 1.26
CA ASP A 19 -14.90 25.67 2.35
C ASP A 19 -13.95 26.86 2.11
N PRO A 20 -14.47 28.09 1.95
CA PRO A 20 -13.65 29.29 1.76
C PRO A 20 -12.75 29.62 2.97
N ASN A 21 -13.00 29.04 4.14
CA ASN A 21 -12.17 29.19 5.34
C ASN A 21 -11.26 27.98 5.59
N ALA A 22 -11.16 27.04 4.64
CA ALA A 22 -10.32 25.87 4.82
C ALA A 22 -8.86 26.27 5.04
N LYS A 23 -8.29 25.81 6.16
CA LYS A 23 -6.86 25.95 6.41
C LYS A 23 -6.09 25.05 5.44
N ILE A 24 -5.48 25.64 4.43
CA ILE A 24 -4.62 24.91 3.49
C ILE A 24 -3.31 24.58 4.21
N ALA A 25 -3.07 23.28 4.40
CA ALA A 25 -1.80 22.80 4.94
C ALA A 25 -0.68 23.11 3.93
N GLN A 26 0.46 23.59 4.42
CA GLN A 26 1.64 23.77 3.58
C GLN A 26 2.05 22.43 2.94
N PRO A 27 2.57 22.45 1.70
CA PRO A 27 3.10 21.24 1.06
C PRO A 27 4.14 20.57 1.97
N ARG A 28 3.94 19.29 2.27
CA ARG A 28 4.89 18.51 3.06
C ARG A 28 6.10 18.16 2.19
N GLN A 29 7.30 18.26 2.74
CA GLN A 29 8.50 17.80 2.05
C GLN A 29 8.40 16.30 1.76
N LEU A 30 8.71 15.88 0.54
CA LEU A 30 8.62 14.48 0.11
C LEU A 30 9.58 13.57 0.88
N SER A 31 10.68 14.11 1.41
CA SER A 31 11.60 13.42 2.34
C SER A 31 10.91 12.90 3.60
N ASN A 32 9.80 13.53 4.03
CA ASN A 32 9.05 13.16 5.22
C ASN A 32 7.87 12.22 4.93
N VAL A 33 7.72 11.77 3.69
CA VAL A 33 6.66 10.85 3.27
C VAL A 33 7.25 9.47 3.10
N GLU A 34 6.58 8.46 3.65
CA GLU A 34 6.89 7.04 3.42
C GLU A 34 5.66 6.36 2.82
N GLN A 35 5.86 5.51 1.81
CA GLN A 35 4.82 4.66 1.28
C GLN A 35 5.17 3.19 1.55
N ARG A 36 4.40 2.53 2.40
CA ARG A 36 4.66 1.14 2.78
C ARG A 36 3.71 0.15 2.12
N TRP A 37 4.25 -0.95 1.60
CA TRP A 37 3.52 -2.06 1.00
C TRP A 37 3.25 -3.15 2.04
N PHE A 38 2.00 -3.63 2.11
CA PHE A 38 1.52 -4.66 3.02
C PHE A 38 0.87 -5.84 2.27
N VAL A 39 0.61 -6.93 3.00
CA VAL A 39 -0.12 -8.10 2.49
C VAL A 39 -1.60 -7.77 2.34
N GLY A 40 -2.21 -8.20 1.22
CA GLY A 40 -3.66 -8.21 1.02
C GLY A 40 -4.18 -7.11 0.11
N ALA A 41 -5.52 -7.01 0.02
CA ALA A 41 -6.24 -6.03 -0.79
C ALA A 41 -6.73 -4.83 0.05
N HIS A 42 -7.56 -3.97 -0.54
CA HIS A 42 -7.97 -2.67 0.02
C HIS A 42 -8.40 -2.73 1.51
N ALA A 43 -9.39 -3.58 1.83
CA ALA A 43 -9.90 -3.71 3.19
C ALA A 43 -9.02 -4.57 4.12
N ASN A 44 -8.07 -5.34 3.59
CA ASN A 44 -7.04 -5.99 4.41
C ASN A 44 -6.01 -4.99 4.94
N VAL A 45 -5.82 -3.86 4.24
CA VAL A 45 -4.90 -2.79 4.69
C VAL A 45 -5.64 -1.73 5.48
N GLY A 46 -6.80 -1.27 5.00
CA GLY A 46 -7.58 -0.20 5.63
C GLY A 46 -8.46 -0.65 6.80
N GLY A 47 -8.65 -1.96 6.97
CA GLY A 47 -9.68 -2.50 7.85
C GLY A 47 -11.08 -2.46 7.21
N GLY A 48 -12.01 -3.24 7.77
CA GLY A 48 -13.40 -3.32 7.28
C GLY A 48 -13.95 -4.75 7.20
N TYR A 49 -13.09 -5.75 7.30
CA TYR A 49 -13.49 -7.14 7.46
C TYR A 49 -13.52 -7.53 8.94
N GLN A 50 -14.61 -8.19 9.36
CA GLN A 50 -14.71 -8.73 10.72
C GLN A 50 -13.68 -9.86 10.91
N GLY A 51 -12.91 -9.79 11.99
CA GLY A 51 -11.90 -10.81 12.32
C GLY A 51 -10.69 -10.84 11.39
N ASP A 52 -10.41 -9.76 10.66
CA ASP A 52 -9.26 -9.71 9.75
C ASP A 52 -7.97 -9.30 10.48
N PHE A 53 -7.07 -10.26 10.61
CA PHE A 53 -5.75 -10.07 11.23
C PHE A 53 -4.76 -9.34 10.30
N LEU A 54 -5.02 -9.23 8.99
CA LEU A 54 -4.12 -8.55 8.05
C LEU A 54 -4.05 -7.04 8.29
N ALA A 55 -5.14 -6.44 8.77
CA ALA A 55 -5.20 -5.01 9.04
C ALA A 55 -4.38 -4.58 10.28
N GLN A 56 -3.97 -5.53 11.12
CA GLN A 56 -3.27 -5.24 12.37
C GLN A 56 -1.85 -4.70 12.13
N ALA A 57 -1.11 -5.23 11.15
CA ALA A 57 0.24 -4.75 10.85
C ALA A 57 0.24 -3.30 10.27
N PRO A 58 -0.62 -2.95 9.29
CA PRO A 58 -0.82 -1.57 8.85
C PRO A 58 -1.25 -0.62 9.97
N LEU A 59 -2.19 -1.05 10.82
CA LEU A 59 -2.66 -0.24 11.95
C LEU A 59 -1.53 0.05 12.93
N ARG A 60 -0.78 -0.99 13.35
CA ARG A 60 0.38 -0.84 14.23
C ARG A 60 1.43 0.08 13.63
N TRP A 61 1.73 -0.06 12.34
CA TRP A 61 2.67 0.84 11.65
C TRP A 61 2.20 2.29 11.70
N MET A 62 0.92 2.55 11.44
CA MET A 62 0.36 3.90 11.51
C MET A 62 0.40 4.47 12.93
N MET A 63 0.09 3.66 13.94
CA MET A 63 0.21 4.05 15.35
C MET A 63 1.65 4.44 15.70
N GLN A 64 2.64 3.63 15.33
CA GLN A 64 4.06 3.94 15.56
C GLN A 64 4.50 5.24 14.87
N LYS A 65 4.02 5.49 13.65
CA LYS A 65 4.28 6.76 12.96
C LYS A 65 3.66 7.95 13.70
N ALA A 66 2.44 7.81 14.19
CA ALA A 66 1.77 8.85 14.96
C ALA A 66 2.44 9.09 16.33
N GLU A 67 2.86 8.03 17.03
CA GLU A 67 3.61 8.11 18.28
C GLU A 67 4.93 8.86 18.12
N ALA A 68 5.67 8.59 17.03
CA ALA A 68 6.88 9.33 16.69
C ALA A 68 6.63 10.83 16.45
N HIS A 69 5.37 11.24 16.24
CA HIS A 69 4.92 12.62 16.13
C HIS A 69 4.17 13.13 17.37
N GLY A 70 4.28 12.43 18.50
CA GLY A 70 3.78 12.87 19.81
C GLY A 70 2.34 12.50 20.12
N LEU A 71 1.69 11.64 19.32
CA LEU A 71 0.39 11.08 19.68
C LEU A 71 0.55 9.96 20.71
N SER A 72 -0.45 9.77 21.55
CA SER A 72 -0.52 8.65 22.49
C SER A 72 -1.81 7.87 22.26
N PHE A 73 -1.73 6.55 22.34
CA PHE A 73 -2.86 5.65 22.17
C PHE A 73 -3.27 5.02 23.50
N ARG A 74 -4.56 4.68 23.62
CA ARG A 74 -5.11 4.05 24.84
C ARG A 74 -4.80 2.55 24.93
N SER A 75 -4.39 1.96 23.82
CA SER A 75 -4.14 0.53 23.68
C SER A 75 -3.12 0.31 22.57
N GLU A 76 -2.35 -0.76 22.69
CA GLU A 76 -1.41 -1.20 21.66
C GLU A 76 -2.00 -2.34 20.82
N VAL A 77 -1.45 -2.50 19.61
CA VAL A 77 -1.77 -3.63 18.72
C VAL A 77 -0.65 -4.65 18.79
N THR A 78 -0.95 -5.81 19.36
CA THR A 78 -0.04 -6.97 19.39
C THR A 78 -0.18 -7.77 18.11
N LEU A 79 0.96 -8.08 17.47
CA LEU A 79 1.00 -8.97 16.31
C LEU A 79 1.37 -10.37 16.81
N ASP A 80 0.42 -11.29 16.82
CA ASP A 80 0.54 -12.68 17.30
C ASP A 80 0.88 -13.67 16.17
N GLY A 81 1.16 -13.17 14.97
CA GLY A 81 1.51 -13.99 13.81
C GLY A 81 0.30 -14.59 13.08
N GLU A 82 -0.92 -14.41 13.58
CA GLU A 82 -2.16 -14.88 12.92
C GLU A 82 -2.36 -14.20 11.56
N ALA A 83 -1.86 -12.97 11.40
CA ALA A 83 -1.82 -12.28 10.12
C ALA A 83 -1.11 -13.07 9.00
N LEU A 84 -0.15 -13.95 9.32
CA LEU A 84 0.54 -14.77 8.33
C LEU A 84 -0.38 -15.82 7.71
N LYS A 85 -1.31 -16.35 8.51
CA LYS A 85 -2.26 -17.40 8.11
C LYS A 85 -3.60 -16.82 7.65
N ALA A 86 -3.87 -15.55 7.98
CA ALA A 86 -5.11 -14.89 7.64
C ALA A 86 -5.40 -14.95 6.14
N ARG A 87 -6.64 -15.29 5.81
CA ARG A 87 -7.10 -15.38 4.42
C ARG A 87 -7.06 -14.01 3.77
N ILE A 88 -6.41 -13.90 2.62
CA ILE A 88 -6.54 -12.71 1.77
C ILE A 88 -7.93 -12.81 1.13
N ILE A 89 -8.78 -11.85 1.43
CA ILE A 89 -10.13 -11.79 0.88
C ILE A 89 -10.02 -11.15 -0.49
N ASP A 90 -10.45 -11.87 -1.53
CA ASP A 90 -10.55 -11.32 -2.88
C ASP A 90 -11.75 -10.38 -2.96
N SER A 91 -11.52 -9.14 -2.52
CA SER A 91 -12.51 -8.07 -2.57
C SER A 91 -12.90 -7.73 -4.01
N TYR A 92 -12.04 -8.02 -4.99
CA TYR A 92 -12.24 -7.71 -6.40
C TYR A 92 -13.36 -8.55 -7.00
N HIS A 93 -13.40 -9.83 -6.64
CA HIS A 93 -14.43 -10.77 -7.10
C HIS A 93 -15.76 -10.60 -6.36
N SER A 94 -15.75 -10.06 -5.14
CA SER A 94 -16.98 -9.78 -4.36
C SER A 94 -17.60 -8.40 -4.63
N PHE A 95 -16.88 -7.50 -5.30
CA PHE A 95 -17.39 -6.17 -5.62
C PHE A 95 -18.31 -6.22 -6.85
N VAL A 96 -19.56 -5.77 -6.70
CA VAL A 96 -20.62 -5.83 -7.74
C VAL A 96 -20.82 -7.26 -8.26
N GLU A 97 -20.87 -8.25 -7.36
CA GLU A 97 -21.06 -9.69 -7.69
C GLU A 97 -20.10 -10.25 -8.76
N GLY A 98 -18.90 -9.68 -8.89
CA GLY A 98 -17.89 -10.16 -9.84
C GLY A 98 -18.03 -9.64 -11.28
N LEU A 99 -19.06 -8.83 -11.58
CA LEU A 99 -19.19 -8.15 -12.88
C LEU A 99 -18.01 -7.22 -13.16
N TYR A 100 -17.45 -6.59 -12.12
CA TYR A 100 -16.27 -5.73 -12.28
C TYR A 100 -15.01 -6.53 -12.64
N ALA A 101 -14.84 -7.72 -12.03
CA ALA A 101 -13.70 -8.61 -12.27
C ALA A 101 -13.72 -9.26 -13.67
N MET A 102 -14.90 -9.33 -14.30
CA MET A 102 -15.05 -9.83 -15.66
C MET A 102 -14.61 -8.80 -16.72
N VAL A 103 -14.72 -7.51 -16.42
CA VAL A 103 -14.47 -6.41 -17.37
C VAL A 103 -13.10 -5.77 -17.17
N TYR A 104 -12.58 -5.78 -15.94
CA TYR A 104 -11.32 -5.15 -15.60
C TYR A 104 -10.34 -6.21 -15.08
N ALA A 105 -9.10 -6.16 -15.55
CA ALA A 105 -8.03 -6.97 -14.98
C ALA A 105 -7.58 -6.34 -13.65
N PRO A 106 -7.16 -7.15 -12.65
CA PRO A 106 -6.63 -6.63 -11.40
C PRO A 106 -5.39 -5.76 -11.69
N LEU A 107 -5.47 -4.50 -11.30
CA LEU A 107 -4.39 -3.53 -11.48
C LEU A 107 -3.38 -3.67 -10.34
N TYR A 108 -2.25 -4.32 -10.62
CA TYR A 108 -1.13 -4.38 -9.69
C TYR A 108 -0.21 -3.18 -9.89
N ARG A 109 -0.14 -2.30 -8.90
CA ARG A 109 0.80 -1.17 -8.93
C ARG A 109 2.24 -1.69 -8.79
N THR A 110 3.11 -1.21 -9.66
CA THR A 110 4.55 -1.49 -9.65
C THR A 110 5.20 -0.98 -8.37
N ILE A 111 5.90 -1.87 -7.66
CA ILE A 111 6.73 -1.54 -6.49
C ILE A 111 8.10 -1.09 -6.99
N GLY A 112 8.57 0.09 -6.58
CA GLY A 112 9.89 0.60 -6.98
C GLY A 112 10.04 0.80 -8.47
N GLY A 113 9.00 1.33 -9.11
CA GLY A 113 9.08 1.74 -10.51
C GLY A 113 9.96 2.97 -10.65
N GLU A 114 10.64 3.08 -11.80
CA GLU A 114 11.38 4.28 -12.19
C GLU A 114 10.44 5.50 -12.26
N PRO A 115 10.97 6.72 -12.09
CA PRO A 115 10.22 7.94 -12.34
C PRO A 115 9.59 7.93 -13.74
N ASP A 116 8.31 8.29 -13.82
CA ASP A 116 7.55 8.31 -15.06
C ASP A 116 7.28 9.77 -15.45
N VAL A 117 7.67 10.16 -16.65
CA VAL A 117 7.44 11.52 -17.16
C VAL A 117 6.08 11.57 -17.83
N ARG A 118 5.20 12.43 -17.31
CA ARG A 118 3.86 12.66 -17.83
C ARG A 118 3.69 14.11 -18.25
N GLU A 119 2.60 14.41 -18.95
CA GLU A 119 2.27 15.77 -19.40
C GLU A 119 2.24 16.81 -18.26
N ASN A 120 1.93 16.38 -17.03
CA ASN A 120 1.87 17.22 -15.83
C ASN A 120 3.14 17.16 -14.96
N GLY A 121 4.25 16.62 -15.46
CA GLY A 121 5.55 16.58 -14.78
C GLY A 121 6.09 15.17 -14.54
N THR A 122 7.21 15.10 -13.82
CA THR A 122 7.85 13.82 -13.45
C THR A 122 7.23 13.27 -12.18
N HIS A 123 6.68 12.05 -12.25
CA HIS A 123 6.08 11.34 -11.13
C HIS A 123 7.12 10.44 -10.48
N ILE A 124 7.80 10.97 -9.46
CA ILE A 124 8.72 10.18 -8.63
C ILE A 124 7.95 9.30 -7.65
N LYS A 125 8.42 8.05 -7.45
CA LYS A 125 7.92 7.19 -6.38
C LYS A 125 8.57 7.60 -5.07
N VAL A 126 7.76 7.82 -4.03
CA VAL A 126 8.22 8.46 -2.78
C VAL A 126 8.51 7.39 -1.74
N ASN A 127 9.79 7.28 -1.35
CA ASN A 127 10.32 6.46 -0.25
C ASN A 127 9.52 5.17 -0.01
N GLU A 128 9.45 4.33 -1.05
CA GLU A 128 8.68 3.09 -0.99
C GLU A 128 9.41 2.07 -0.12
N THR A 129 8.65 1.38 0.73
CA THR A 129 9.17 0.35 1.63
C THR A 129 8.24 -0.86 1.63
N ILE A 130 8.78 -2.07 1.79
CA ILE A 130 7.96 -3.30 1.86
C ILE A 130 8.01 -3.85 3.28
N ASP A 131 6.84 -4.01 3.89
CA ASP A 131 6.72 -4.48 5.26
C ASP A 131 7.26 -5.92 5.44
N ALA A 132 7.83 -6.21 6.62
CA ALA A 132 8.40 -7.51 6.94
C ALA A 132 7.38 -8.65 6.78
N SER A 133 6.12 -8.40 7.13
CA SER A 133 5.01 -9.36 7.03
C SER A 133 4.81 -9.92 5.62
N VAL A 134 5.14 -9.15 4.58
CA VAL A 134 5.07 -9.59 3.18
C VAL A 134 6.06 -10.72 2.92
N PHE A 135 7.29 -10.58 3.41
CA PHE A 135 8.33 -11.59 3.25
C PHE A 135 8.15 -12.79 4.18
N GLU A 136 7.62 -12.56 5.38
CA GLU A 136 7.22 -13.64 6.28
C GLU A 136 6.15 -14.52 5.64
N ARG A 137 5.10 -13.92 5.06
CA ARG A 137 4.06 -14.67 4.36
C ARG A 137 4.58 -15.39 3.12
N TRP A 138 5.45 -14.75 2.33
CA TRP A 138 6.10 -15.40 1.18
C TRP A 138 6.84 -16.69 1.56
N ARG A 139 7.50 -16.69 2.73
CA ARG A 139 8.22 -17.84 3.27
C ARG A 139 7.27 -18.91 3.82
N ALA A 140 6.20 -18.49 4.51
CA ALA A 140 5.25 -19.41 5.13
C ALA A 140 4.30 -20.08 4.13
N ASP A 141 3.94 -19.38 3.05
CA ASP A 141 2.99 -19.83 2.04
C ASP A 141 3.63 -19.87 0.64
N PRO A 142 3.92 -21.06 0.09
CA PRO A 142 4.44 -21.21 -1.26
C PRO A 142 3.52 -20.67 -2.36
N ALA A 143 2.20 -20.62 -2.12
CA ALA A 143 1.23 -20.10 -3.08
C ALA A 143 1.16 -18.57 -3.09
N TYR A 144 1.65 -17.90 -2.03
CA TYR A 144 1.67 -16.44 -1.95
C TYR A 144 2.81 -15.85 -2.82
N ARG A 145 2.51 -15.61 -4.10
CA ARG A 145 3.46 -15.06 -5.10
C ARG A 145 2.83 -13.88 -5.88
N PRO A 146 2.57 -12.74 -5.23
CA PRO A 146 1.93 -11.60 -5.91
C PRO A 146 2.81 -11.07 -7.04
N THR A 147 2.19 -10.82 -8.21
CA THR A 147 2.91 -10.48 -9.45
C THR A 147 3.81 -9.28 -9.32
N ASN A 148 3.34 -8.19 -8.72
CA ASN A 148 4.14 -6.97 -8.53
C ASN A 148 5.38 -7.18 -7.64
N LEU A 149 5.31 -8.07 -6.64
CA LEU A 149 6.45 -8.41 -5.77
C LEU A 149 7.46 -9.30 -6.51
N VAL A 150 6.99 -10.28 -7.28
CA VAL A 150 7.84 -11.13 -8.13
C VAL A 150 8.61 -10.26 -9.13
N GLU A 151 7.91 -9.36 -9.81
CA GLU A 151 8.51 -8.47 -10.80
C GLU A 151 9.48 -7.48 -10.16
N TRP A 152 9.18 -6.96 -8.97
CA TRP A 152 10.13 -6.14 -8.20
C TRP A 152 11.41 -6.91 -7.86
N ALA A 153 11.28 -8.15 -7.39
CA ALA A 153 12.44 -8.98 -7.03
C ALA A 153 13.34 -9.26 -8.24
N LYS A 154 12.73 -9.59 -9.39
CA LYS A 154 13.44 -9.76 -10.67
C LYS A 154 14.20 -8.50 -11.08
N ARG A 155 13.53 -7.33 -11.07
CA ARG A 155 14.15 -6.04 -11.45
C ARG A 155 15.36 -5.70 -10.56
N LYS A 156 15.22 -5.88 -9.25
CA LYS A 156 16.29 -5.55 -8.30
C LYS A 156 17.39 -6.62 -8.21
N LYS A 157 17.30 -7.71 -9.00
CA LYS A 157 18.17 -8.90 -8.90
C LYS A 157 18.28 -9.41 -7.45
N LYS A 158 17.25 -9.15 -6.64
CA LYS A 158 17.20 -9.58 -5.24
C LYS A 158 16.63 -10.99 -5.24
N LEU A 159 17.43 -11.95 -4.80
CA LEU A 159 16.85 -13.19 -4.27
C LEU A 159 16.03 -12.74 -3.05
N ILE A 160 14.72 -12.99 -3.03
CA ILE A 160 13.96 -12.98 -1.77
C ILE A 160 14.35 -14.30 -1.12
N PRO A 161 15.35 -14.34 -0.22
CA PRO A 161 15.88 -15.61 0.22
C PRO A 161 14.83 -16.24 1.13
N ALA A 162 14.49 -17.51 0.90
CA ALA A 162 13.66 -18.28 1.83
C ALA A 162 14.20 -18.26 3.27
N ASN A 163 15.51 -17.97 3.43
CA ASN A 163 16.22 -17.95 4.70
C ASN A 163 16.57 -16.54 5.25
N CYS A 164 16.07 -15.44 4.65
CA CYS A 164 16.30 -14.12 5.24
C CYS A 164 15.35 -13.91 6.41
N LYS A 165 15.80 -14.24 7.63
CA LYS A 165 15.16 -13.78 8.87
C LYS A 165 15.47 -12.29 9.01
N LEU A 166 14.59 -11.46 8.45
CA LEU A 166 14.53 -10.06 8.85
C LEU A 166 14.16 -10.04 10.35
N PRO A 167 14.88 -9.32 11.22
CA PRO A 167 14.44 -9.13 12.59
C PRO A 167 13.04 -8.52 12.58
N SER A 168 12.19 -8.94 13.52
CA SER A 168 10.79 -8.50 13.61
C SER A 168 10.70 -6.98 13.52
N GLY A 169 10.06 -6.46 12.47
CA GLY A 169 9.92 -5.03 12.20
C GLY A 169 10.87 -4.42 11.16
N LEU A 170 11.81 -5.19 10.58
CA LEU A 170 12.73 -4.65 9.57
C LEU A 170 12.06 -4.59 8.18
N THR A 171 11.95 -3.37 7.65
CA THR A 171 11.34 -3.08 6.35
C THR A 171 12.41 -3.00 5.25
N ILE A 172 12.13 -3.49 4.04
CA ILE A 172 13.07 -3.36 2.91
C ILE A 172 12.83 -2.03 2.20
N LEU A 173 13.88 -1.20 2.10
CA LEU A 173 13.90 -0.03 1.22
C LEU A 173 13.96 -0.47 -0.25
N VAL A 174 13.09 0.13 -1.06
CA VAL A 174 12.83 -0.23 -2.46
C VAL A 174 13.74 0.52 -3.43
#